data_AF-W7T6Z2-F1
#
_entry.id   AF-W7T6Z2-F1
#
_cell.length_a   1.000
_cell.length_b   1.000
_cell.length_c   1.000
_cell.angle_alpha   90.00
_cell.angle_beta   90.00
_cell.angle_gamma   90.00
#
_symmetry.space_group_name_H-M   'P 1'
#
loop_
_entity.id
_entity.type
_entity.pdbx_description
1 polymer ?
#
loop_
_entity_poly.entity_id
_entity_poly.type
_entity_poly.pdbx_seq_one_letter_code
_entity_poly.pdbx_strand_id
1 'polypeptide(L)'
;MKVLQKRFWQEPLEPIWQYRGKYYLGKTNDVEDKDQVTPFFLANFVNASDPAVYKRKIYIDLGIKDFYSSLCWIMQNYPVKFDAIHGFECASDLSNVAALSSQIDACVRESAADLKQGYTPEGVKDILHIYYDYIGTDENPATQPPTRGLSQVMKDLNIEKDDYVVVKMDVEEMEYALIDKIIADGTYKLIDEMFVEIHYNHPEMRKFGWQMFHKSRNDAQALFTKARDVGMYIHPWP
;
A
#
# COMPACT_ATOMS: atom_id res chain seq x y z
N MET A 1 7.95 -26.31 1.85
CA MET A 1 6.86 -25.60 2.54
C MET A 1 5.62 -25.63 1.63
N LYS A 2 4.54 -26.35 1.98
CA LYS A 2 3.40 -26.64 1.06
C LYS A 2 2.01 -26.31 1.63
N VAL A 3 1.92 -25.63 2.78
CA VAL A 3 0.65 -25.38 3.50
C VAL A 3 0.10 -23.96 3.32
N LEU A 4 0.90 -23.00 2.83
CA LEU A 4 0.49 -21.59 2.72
C LEU A 4 -0.23 -21.24 1.41
N GLN A 5 -0.27 -22.15 0.44
CA GLN A 5 -0.69 -21.84 -0.93
C GLN A 5 -2.21 -21.82 -1.17
N LYS A 6 -3.07 -21.99 -0.15
CA LYS A 6 -4.54 -22.07 -0.37
C LYS A 6 -5.42 -21.13 0.47
N ARG A 7 -4.94 -20.56 1.59
CA ARG A 7 -5.78 -19.67 2.42
C ARG A 7 -5.89 -18.24 1.90
N PHE A 8 -4.82 -17.69 1.31
CA PHE A 8 -4.80 -16.31 0.82
C PHE A 8 -5.56 -16.08 -0.50
N TRP A 9 -5.92 -17.17 -1.19
CA TRP A 9 -6.61 -17.12 -2.49
C TRP A 9 -8.11 -16.85 -2.40
N GLN A 10 -8.64 -16.80 -1.18
CA GLN A 10 -10.05 -16.63 -0.91
C GLN A 10 -10.26 -15.60 0.20
N GLU A 11 -9.59 -14.46 0.15
CA GLU A 11 -10.24 -13.25 0.66
C GLU A 11 -11.24 -12.87 -0.43
N PRO A 12 -12.55 -13.20 -0.28
CA PRO A 12 -13.54 -12.58 -1.13
C PRO A 12 -13.49 -11.08 -0.79
N LEU A 13 -13.88 -10.21 -1.71
CA LEU A 13 -14.16 -8.80 -1.38
C LEU A 13 -15.32 -8.65 -0.38
N GLU A 14 -15.74 -9.72 0.29
CA GLU A 14 -16.78 -9.76 1.30
C GLU A 14 -16.32 -9.07 2.58
N PRO A 15 -17.22 -8.32 3.23
CA PRO A 15 -16.89 -7.43 4.33
C PRO A 15 -16.21 -8.09 5.52
N ILE A 16 -16.62 -9.31 5.82
CA ILE A 16 -16.13 -10.09 6.96
C ILE A 16 -14.67 -10.53 6.79
N TRP A 17 -14.16 -10.51 5.56
CA TRP A 17 -12.79 -10.86 5.21
C TRP A 17 -11.95 -9.64 4.82
N GLN A 18 -12.52 -8.44 4.85
CA GLN A 18 -11.77 -7.20 4.64
C GLN A 18 -10.99 -6.79 5.88
N TYR A 19 -9.91 -6.06 5.65
CA TYR A 19 -9.03 -5.45 6.67
C TYR A 19 -9.81 -4.81 7.85
N ARG A 20 -10.96 -4.16 7.57
CA ARG A 20 -11.84 -3.49 8.55
C ARG A 20 -13.15 -4.26 8.83
N GLY A 21 -13.10 -5.57 8.98
CA GLY A 21 -14.29 -6.41 9.13
C GLY A 21 -15.23 -6.02 10.27
N LYS A 22 -14.75 -5.43 11.38
CA LYS A 22 -15.64 -4.94 12.45
C LYS A 22 -16.34 -3.63 12.07
N TYR A 23 -15.64 -2.69 11.43
CA TYR A 23 -16.23 -1.43 10.95
C TYR A 23 -17.32 -1.75 9.92
N TYR A 24 -17.02 -2.62 8.96
CA TYR A 24 -18.00 -3.16 8.03
C TYR A 24 -18.83 -4.33 8.62
N LEU A 25 -18.98 -4.42 9.93
CA LEU A 25 -20.12 -5.17 10.50
C LEU A 25 -20.94 -4.26 11.41
N GLY A 26 -20.65 -2.94 11.41
CA GLY A 26 -21.21 -1.97 12.35
C GLY A 26 -20.87 -2.30 13.80
N LYS A 27 -19.83 -3.11 14.04
CA LYS A 27 -19.39 -3.54 15.37
C LYS A 27 -18.46 -2.52 16.03
N THR A 28 -17.91 -1.61 15.22
CA THR A 28 -17.17 -0.44 15.68
C THR A 28 -17.47 0.73 14.75
N ASN A 29 -17.41 1.95 15.30
CA ASN A 29 -17.40 3.18 14.51
C ASN A 29 -15.97 3.65 14.23
N ASP A 30 -14.98 2.99 14.85
CA ASP A 30 -13.56 3.22 14.60
C ASP A 30 -13.17 2.53 13.30
N VAL A 31 -12.98 3.34 12.25
CA VAL A 31 -12.43 2.89 10.98
C VAL A 31 -11.03 2.29 11.15
N GLU A 32 -10.31 2.67 12.20
CA GLU A 32 -8.93 2.30 12.46
C GLU A 32 -8.75 1.25 13.56
N ASP A 33 -9.83 0.52 13.94
CA ASP A 33 -9.93 -0.47 15.02
C ASP A 33 -8.56 -1.07 15.45
N LYS A 34 -7.92 -0.39 16.40
CA LYS A 34 -6.53 -0.67 16.82
C LYS A 34 -6.37 -2.01 17.57
N ASP A 35 -7.49 -2.65 17.91
CA ASP A 35 -7.57 -3.95 18.56
C ASP A 35 -7.63 -5.10 17.54
N GLN A 36 -7.67 -4.81 16.24
CA GLN A 36 -7.60 -5.81 15.19
C GLN A 36 -6.13 -6.13 14.89
N VAL A 37 -5.68 -7.33 15.27
CA VAL A 37 -4.47 -7.91 14.64
C VAL A 37 -4.87 -8.20 13.21
N THR A 38 -4.37 -7.43 12.24
CA THR A 38 -4.56 -7.73 10.82
C THR A 38 -3.78 -9.01 10.51
N PRO A 39 -4.44 -10.18 10.49
CA PRO A 39 -3.75 -11.45 10.59
C PRO A 39 -3.12 -11.86 9.25
N PHE A 40 -3.15 -10.99 8.25
CA PHE A 40 -2.78 -11.29 6.87
C PHE A 40 -1.53 -10.55 6.41
N PHE A 41 -0.90 -9.69 7.21
CA PHE A 41 0.39 -9.09 6.80
C PHE A 41 1.44 -10.17 6.58
N LEU A 42 2.14 -10.11 5.44
CA LEU A 42 3.12 -11.12 5.08
C LEU A 42 4.23 -11.23 6.14
N ALA A 43 4.64 -10.11 6.72
CA ALA A 43 5.63 -10.03 7.78
C ALA A 43 5.22 -10.73 9.11
N ASN A 44 3.96 -11.16 9.27
CA ASN A 44 3.56 -12.06 10.37
C ASN A 44 3.87 -13.54 10.07
N PHE A 45 4.13 -13.89 8.81
CA PHE A 45 4.39 -15.26 8.34
C PHE A 45 5.84 -15.47 7.89
N VAL A 46 6.54 -14.40 7.60
CA VAL A 46 7.96 -14.40 7.22
C VAL A 46 8.78 -13.58 8.21
N ASN A 47 10.02 -13.98 8.46
CA ASN A 47 10.93 -13.16 9.25
C ASN A 47 11.54 -12.06 8.37
N ALA A 48 10.76 -11.02 8.06
CA ALA A 48 11.20 -9.89 7.24
C ALA A 48 12.38 -9.10 7.86
N SER A 49 12.66 -9.33 9.15
CA SER A 49 13.79 -8.73 9.87
C SER A 49 15.06 -9.60 9.86
N ASP A 50 15.06 -10.75 9.18
CA ASP A 50 16.25 -11.60 9.06
C ASP A 50 17.25 -11.01 8.06
N PRO A 51 18.41 -10.49 8.50
CA PRO A 51 19.39 -9.88 7.61
C PRO A 51 20.09 -10.90 6.68
N ALA A 52 19.93 -12.20 6.92
CA ALA A 52 20.38 -13.25 6.01
C ALA A 52 19.42 -13.45 4.82
N VAL A 53 18.19 -12.94 4.93
CA VAL A 53 17.15 -13.05 3.89
C VAL A 53 16.92 -11.71 3.22
N TYR A 54 16.74 -10.64 4.00
CA TYR A 54 16.41 -9.31 3.51
C TYR A 54 17.43 -8.27 3.95
N LYS A 55 17.97 -7.50 3.01
CA LYS A 55 18.91 -6.40 3.25
C LYS A 55 18.22 -5.14 3.76
N ARG A 56 17.08 -4.81 3.17
CA ARG A 56 16.28 -3.61 3.49
C ARG A 56 14.81 -3.94 3.50
N LYS A 57 14.03 -3.17 4.26
CA LYS A 57 12.57 -3.18 4.28
C LYS A 57 12.11 -1.85 3.73
N ILE A 58 11.39 -1.87 2.62
CA ILE A 58 11.04 -0.69 1.85
C ILE A 58 9.53 -0.61 1.72
N TYR A 59 8.95 0.52 2.07
CA TYR A 59 7.56 0.83 1.80
C TYR A 59 7.46 1.83 0.65
N ILE A 60 6.58 1.56 -0.31
CA ILE A 60 6.29 2.42 -1.45
C ILE A 60 4.80 2.74 -1.47
N ASP A 61 4.47 4.02 -1.40
CA ASP A 61 3.10 4.53 -1.43
C ASP A 61 2.83 5.23 -2.78
N LEU A 62 1.93 4.67 -3.58
CA LEU A 62 1.54 5.19 -4.88
C LEU A 62 0.19 5.89 -4.75
N GLY A 63 0.21 7.23 -4.75
CA GLY A 63 -0.96 8.06 -4.47
C GLY A 63 -1.21 8.18 -2.96
N ILE A 64 -0.45 9.10 -2.34
CA ILE A 64 -0.50 9.31 -0.88
C ILE A 64 -1.87 9.81 -0.47
N LYS A 65 -2.40 10.81 -1.20
CA LYS A 65 -3.69 11.53 -1.03
C LYS A 65 -3.89 12.22 0.31
N ASP A 66 -3.67 11.50 1.41
CA ASP A 66 -3.65 11.99 2.77
C ASP A 66 -2.61 11.23 3.58
N PHE A 67 -1.71 11.96 4.24
CA PHE A 67 -0.59 11.37 5.00
C PHE A 67 -1.06 10.42 6.11
N TYR A 68 -2.16 10.74 6.79
CA TYR A 68 -2.62 9.92 7.92
C TYR A 68 -3.22 8.61 7.45
N SER A 69 -3.99 8.66 6.36
CA SER A 69 -4.70 7.52 5.80
C SER A 69 -3.77 6.39 5.35
N SER A 70 -2.54 6.71 4.96
CA SER A 70 -1.62 5.78 4.29
C SER A 70 -0.26 5.68 5.00
N LEU A 71 0.57 6.72 4.90
CA LEU A 71 1.92 6.76 5.46
C LEU A 71 1.93 6.60 6.99
N CYS A 72 1.09 7.35 7.70
CA CYS A 72 1.02 7.24 9.15
C CYS A 72 0.51 5.86 9.57
N TRP A 73 -0.55 5.42 8.90
CA TRP A 73 -1.18 4.15 9.20
C TRP A 73 -0.22 2.98 9.05
N ILE A 74 0.56 2.91 7.96
CA ILE A 74 1.47 1.78 7.74
C ILE A 74 2.56 1.73 8.80
N MET A 75 3.07 2.90 9.23
CA MET A 75 4.06 2.98 10.30
C MET A 75 3.50 2.52 11.65
N GLN A 76 2.21 2.74 11.91
CA GLN A 76 1.56 2.37 13.17
C GLN A 76 1.11 0.89 13.19
N ASN A 77 0.76 0.33 12.04
CA ASN A 77 0.07 -0.96 11.97
C ASN A 77 0.93 -2.10 11.40
N TYR A 78 1.85 -1.82 10.50
CA TYR A 78 2.65 -2.86 9.86
C TYR A 78 3.66 -3.45 10.86
N PRO A 79 3.88 -4.79 10.88
CA PRO A 79 4.53 -5.46 12.00
C PRO A 79 6.07 -5.38 11.95
N VAL A 80 6.64 -4.54 11.07
CA VAL A 80 8.07 -4.23 11.02
C VAL A 80 8.30 -2.74 10.81
N LYS A 81 9.45 -2.24 11.30
CA LYS A 81 9.97 -0.92 10.94
C LYS A 81 10.57 -0.96 9.54
N PHE A 82 10.21 -0.04 8.66
CA PHE A 82 10.85 0.15 7.36
C PHE A 82 12.18 0.90 7.48
N ASP A 83 13.14 0.54 6.62
CA ASP A 83 14.44 1.21 6.49
C ASP A 83 14.37 2.38 5.50
N ALA A 84 13.40 2.36 4.57
CA ALA A 84 13.11 3.45 3.65
C ALA A 84 11.60 3.52 3.34
N ILE A 85 11.07 4.73 3.20
CA ILE A 85 9.68 4.99 2.81
C ILE A 85 9.65 5.95 1.62
N HIS A 86 9.02 5.55 0.53
CA HIS A 86 8.91 6.35 -0.69
C HIS A 86 7.44 6.63 -1.02
N GLY A 87 7.02 7.90 -0.94
CA GLY A 87 5.67 8.31 -1.29
C GLY A 87 5.63 9.08 -2.61
N PHE A 88 4.67 8.76 -3.47
CA PHE A 88 4.47 9.39 -4.77
C PHE A 88 3.12 10.10 -4.77
N GLU A 89 3.12 11.40 -5.06
CA GLU A 89 1.93 12.22 -5.07
C GLU A 89 1.95 13.25 -6.19
N CYS A 90 0.81 13.43 -6.84
CA CYS A 90 0.63 14.35 -7.94
C CYS A 90 0.04 15.70 -7.51
N ALA A 91 -0.45 15.82 -6.27
CA ALA A 91 -0.87 17.05 -5.63
C ALA A 91 0.34 17.80 -5.03
N SER A 92 0.47 19.08 -5.35
CA SER A 92 1.67 19.87 -5.03
C SER A 92 1.86 20.15 -3.53
N ASP A 93 0.78 20.10 -2.75
CA ASP A 93 0.74 20.36 -1.30
C ASP A 93 1.26 19.21 -0.45
N LEU A 94 1.36 18.01 -1.02
CA LEU A 94 1.90 16.81 -0.40
C LEU A 94 3.25 16.39 -1.00
N SER A 95 3.89 17.27 -1.77
CA SER A 95 5.04 16.91 -2.62
C SER A 95 6.41 16.92 -1.94
N ASN A 96 6.51 17.28 -0.65
CA ASN A 96 7.77 17.25 0.09
C ASN A 96 7.60 16.98 1.59
N VAL A 97 8.65 16.42 2.19
CA VAL A 97 8.68 16.04 3.62
C VAL A 97 8.50 17.26 4.55
N ALA A 98 9.01 18.43 4.17
CA ALA A 98 8.91 19.62 5.01
C ALA A 98 7.45 20.06 5.19
N ALA A 99 6.62 19.93 4.15
CA ALA A 99 5.18 20.18 4.21
C ALA A 99 4.46 19.19 5.15
N LEU A 100 5.02 18.00 5.35
CA LEU A 100 4.45 16.94 6.17
C LEU A 100 4.98 16.93 7.62
N SER A 101 5.91 17.81 7.98
CA SER A 101 6.62 17.70 9.28
C SER A 101 5.68 17.70 10.50
N SER A 102 4.64 18.55 10.52
CA SER A 102 3.70 18.58 11.64
C SER A 102 2.90 17.29 11.74
N GLN A 103 2.54 16.71 10.61
CA GLN A 103 1.78 15.47 10.51
C GLN A 103 2.64 14.26 10.91
N ILE A 104 3.91 14.24 10.51
CA ILE A 104 4.89 13.24 10.95
C ILE A 104 5.02 13.28 12.47
N ASP A 105 5.23 14.47 13.05
CA ASP A 105 5.39 14.57 14.50
C ASP A 105 4.12 14.16 15.25
N ALA A 106 2.93 14.50 14.74
CA ALA A 106 1.65 14.11 15.33
C ALA A 106 1.44 12.59 15.25
N CYS A 107 1.67 12.00 14.07
CA CYS A 107 1.56 10.56 13.84
C CYS A 107 2.44 9.74 14.79
N VAL A 108 3.68 10.20 15.02
CA VAL A 108 4.61 9.52 15.93
C VAL A 108 4.23 9.76 17.40
N ARG A 109 3.79 10.97 17.78
CA ARG A 109 3.47 11.34 19.18
C ARG A 109 2.12 10.85 19.70
N GLU A 110 1.08 10.84 18.87
CA GLU A 110 -0.30 10.49 19.26
C GLU A 110 -0.57 8.97 19.22
N SER A 111 0.40 8.17 18.77
CA SER A 111 0.31 6.71 18.82
C SER A 111 0.38 6.21 20.27
N ALA A 112 -0.75 5.67 20.76
CA ALA A 112 -0.90 5.20 22.13
C ALA A 112 0.02 3.98 22.38
N ALA A 113 0.89 4.13 23.39
CA ALA A 113 1.88 3.16 23.88
C ALA A 113 3.08 2.94 22.94
N ASP A 114 4.18 3.64 23.23
CA ASP A 114 5.56 3.30 22.87
C ASP A 114 5.69 2.39 21.65
N LEU A 115 5.56 2.99 20.45
CA LEU A 115 6.01 2.48 19.16
C LEU A 115 6.33 0.99 19.15
N LYS A 116 5.40 0.13 18.75
CA LYS A 116 5.68 -1.29 18.48
C LYS A 116 6.96 -1.51 17.64
N GLN A 117 7.35 -0.51 16.83
CA GLN A 117 8.50 -0.55 15.91
C GLN A 117 9.61 0.51 16.13
N GLY A 118 9.50 1.41 17.11
CA GLY A 118 10.55 2.39 17.43
C GLY A 118 10.82 3.52 16.42
N TYR A 119 9.81 4.16 15.81
CA TYR A 119 9.95 5.37 14.99
C TYR A 119 10.10 6.66 15.82
N THR A 120 11.07 7.51 15.51
CA THR A 120 11.13 8.89 16.05
C THR A 120 10.75 9.89 14.96
N PRO A 121 10.28 11.11 15.28
CA PRO A 121 9.95 12.10 14.26
C PRO A 121 11.14 12.41 13.35
N GLU A 122 12.34 12.57 13.91
CA GLU A 122 13.58 12.78 13.18
C GLU A 122 13.93 11.55 12.31
N GLY A 123 13.84 10.35 12.88
CA GLY A 123 14.15 9.13 12.14
C GLY A 123 13.18 8.86 10.98
N VAL A 124 11.91 9.27 11.09
CA VAL A 124 10.97 9.23 9.97
C VAL A 124 11.36 10.22 8.88
N LYS A 125 11.74 11.45 9.26
CA LYS A 125 12.20 12.48 8.30
C LYS A 125 13.46 12.05 7.53
N ASP A 126 14.32 11.23 8.15
CA ASP A 126 15.53 10.71 7.51
C ASP A 126 15.27 9.61 6.47
N ILE A 127 14.21 8.82 6.65
CA ILE A 127 13.90 7.67 5.76
C ILE A 127 12.74 7.92 4.80
N LEU A 128 11.96 8.98 5.02
CA LEU A 128 10.81 9.34 4.20
C LEU A 128 11.26 10.20 3.01
N HIS A 129 10.95 9.74 1.81
CA HIS A 129 11.19 10.44 0.57
C HIS A 129 9.86 10.64 -0.15
N ILE A 130 9.59 11.86 -0.61
CA ILE A 130 8.37 12.22 -1.30
C ILE A 130 8.71 12.70 -2.70
N TYR A 131 7.95 12.23 -3.70
CA TYR A 131 8.15 12.53 -5.10
C TYR A 131 6.90 13.17 -5.70
N TYR A 132 7.09 14.29 -6.40
CA TYR A 132 6.04 14.96 -7.16
C TYR A 132 5.88 14.31 -8.54
N ASP A 133 5.23 13.15 -8.58
CA ASP A 133 5.11 12.30 -9.75
C ASP A 133 3.67 11.76 -9.86
N TYR A 134 3.17 11.61 -11.07
CA TYR A 134 2.00 10.78 -11.36
C TYR A 134 2.46 9.34 -11.60
N ILE A 135 1.75 8.35 -11.07
CA ILE A 135 2.05 6.93 -11.32
C ILE A 135 1.13 6.42 -12.43
N GLY A 136 1.72 5.93 -13.52
CA GLY A 136 0.98 5.49 -14.72
C GLY A 136 1.63 4.30 -15.41
N THR A 137 0.98 3.77 -16.45
CA THR A 137 1.49 2.58 -17.17
C THR A 137 2.73 2.86 -18.00
N ASP A 138 2.80 4.07 -18.55
CA ASP A 138 3.85 4.50 -19.47
C ASP A 138 4.52 5.76 -18.94
N GLU A 139 5.84 5.77 -18.96
CA GLU A 139 6.61 6.95 -18.56
C GLU A 139 6.34 8.12 -19.50
N ASN A 140 6.12 9.28 -18.90
CA ASN A 140 6.01 10.52 -19.63
C ASN A 140 6.63 11.67 -18.83
N PRO A 141 7.93 11.96 -19.03
CA PRO A 141 8.59 13.05 -18.33
C PRO A 141 8.12 14.44 -18.77
N ALA A 142 7.29 14.54 -19.83
CA ALA A 142 6.76 15.81 -20.32
C ALA A 142 5.44 16.23 -19.64
N THR A 143 4.82 15.36 -18.83
CA THR A 143 3.65 15.77 -18.02
C THR A 143 4.08 16.58 -16.80
N GLN A 144 3.14 17.33 -16.22
CA GLN A 144 3.36 18.10 -14.98
C GLN A 144 2.26 17.73 -13.98
N PRO A 145 2.55 16.90 -12.94
CA PRO A 145 3.83 16.24 -12.65
C PRO A 145 4.25 15.18 -13.69
N PRO A 146 5.54 14.80 -13.76
CA PRO A 146 6.01 13.71 -14.60
C PRO A 146 5.26 12.41 -14.31
N THR A 147 4.95 11.64 -15.36
CA THR A 147 4.37 10.31 -15.19
C THR A 147 5.47 9.27 -15.14
N ARG A 148 5.47 8.41 -14.13
CA ARG A 148 6.44 7.33 -13.95
C ARG A 148 5.76 5.98 -13.84
N GLY A 149 6.32 4.99 -14.52
CA GLY A 149 5.93 3.60 -14.39
C GLY A 149 6.56 2.95 -13.18
N LEU A 150 5.85 2.00 -12.54
CA LEU A 150 6.35 1.33 -11.34
C LEU A 150 7.68 0.60 -11.60
N SER A 151 7.84 -0.04 -12.76
CA SER A 151 9.09 -0.72 -13.12
C SER A 151 10.31 0.21 -13.16
N GLN A 152 10.11 1.48 -13.51
CA GLN A 152 11.16 2.48 -13.50
C GLN A 152 11.40 3.04 -12.11
N VAL A 153 10.33 3.27 -11.33
CA VAL A 153 10.44 3.59 -9.91
C VAL A 153 11.29 2.54 -9.19
N MET A 154 11.06 1.24 -9.42
CA MET A 154 11.86 0.17 -8.82
C MET A 154 13.34 0.26 -9.20
N LYS A 155 13.67 0.62 -10.45
CA LYS A 155 15.06 0.81 -10.88
C LYS A 155 15.71 2.03 -10.23
N ASP A 156 15.01 3.15 -10.19
CA ASP A 156 15.55 4.41 -9.70
C ASP A 156 15.78 4.39 -8.18
N LEU A 157 14.96 3.63 -7.45
CA LEU A 157 15.16 3.33 -6.03
C LEU A 157 16.18 2.22 -5.77
N ASN A 158 16.78 1.67 -6.83
CA ASN A 158 17.70 0.52 -6.81
C ASN A 158 17.15 -0.64 -5.99
N ILE A 159 15.90 -1.05 -6.26
CA ILE A 159 15.25 -2.20 -5.61
C ILE A 159 15.87 -3.50 -6.13
N GLU A 160 16.29 -4.35 -5.21
CA GLU A 160 16.90 -5.65 -5.45
C GLU A 160 15.99 -6.78 -4.95
N LYS A 161 16.28 -8.01 -5.35
CA LYS A 161 15.45 -9.19 -4.99
C LYS A 161 15.55 -9.58 -3.52
N ASP A 162 16.52 -9.05 -2.80
CA ASP A 162 16.71 -9.26 -1.36
C ASP A 162 16.29 -8.03 -0.55
N ASP A 163 15.55 -7.11 -1.14
CA ASP A 163 14.74 -6.15 -0.38
C ASP A 163 13.38 -6.77 -0.06
N TYR A 164 12.87 -6.47 1.12
CA TYR A 164 11.50 -6.73 1.50
C TYR A 164 10.64 -5.53 1.12
N VAL A 165 9.82 -5.66 0.07
CA VAL A 165 9.12 -4.53 -0.53
C VAL A 165 7.62 -4.64 -0.32
N VAL A 166 7.06 -3.60 0.32
CA VAL A 166 5.62 -3.44 0.52
C VAL A 166 5.15 -2.26 -0.30
N VAL A 167 4.10 -2.44 -1.11
CA VAL A 167 3.53 -1.39 -1.96
C VAL A 167 2.09 -1.11 -1.54
N LYS A 168 1.70 0.16 -1.40
CA LYS A 168 0.29 0.59 -1.40
C LYS A 168 0.00 1.34 -2.70
N MET A 169 -1.20 1.14 -3.25
CA MET A 169 -1.65 1.78 -4.49
C MET A 169 -3.07 2.31 -4.34
N ASP A 170 -3.25 3.60 -4.61
CA ASP A 170 -4.52 4.33 -4.71
C ASP A 170 -4.32 5.42 -5.76
N VAL A 171 -4.71 5.17 -7.00
CA VAL A 171 -4.31 5.97 -8.16
C VAL A 171 -5.51 6.26 -9.07
N GLU A 172 -6.69 6.30 -8.48
CA GLU A 172 -7.96 6.78 -9.07
C GLU A 172 -8.25 6.14 -10.46
N GLU A 173 -8.63 4.85 -10.47
CA GLU A 173 -8.94 3.97 -11.62
C GLU A 173 -7.75 3.45 -12.43
N MET A 174 -6.54 4.00 -12.25
CA MET A 174 -5.36 3.49 -12.95
C MET A 174 -4.89 2.13 -12.41
N GLU A 175 -5.43 1.63 -11.30
CA GLU A 175 -5.00 0.38 -10.67
C GLU A 175 -5.11 -0.81 -11.63
N TYR A 176 -6.19 -0.87 -12.42
CA TYR A 176 -6.43 -1.97 -13.36
C TYR A 176 -5.34 -2.06 -14.42
N ALA A 177 -5.01 -0.93 -15.05
CA ALA A 177 -4.02 -0.88 -16.10
C ALA A 177 -2.60 -1.06 -15.54
N LEU A 178 -2.33 -0.51 -14.36
CA LEU A 178 -1.04 -0.66 -13.67
C LEU A 178 -0.78 -2.09 -13.22
N ILE A 179 -1.74 -2.77 -12.60
CA ILE A 179 -1.58 -4.17 -12.19
C ILE A 179 -1.34 -5.05 -13.41
N ASP A 180 -2.07 -4.84 -14.51
CA ASP A 180 -1.83 -5.55 -15.75
C ASP A 180 -0.42 -5.33 -16.30
N LYS A 181 0.08 -4.09 -16.24
CA LYS A 181 1.44 -3.73 -16.64
C LYS A 181 2.50 -4.38 -15.74
N ILE A 182 2.32 -4.31 -14.42
CA ILE A 182 3.20 -4.89 -13.40
C ILE A 182 3.34 -6.41 -13.58
N ILE A 183 2.23 -7.08 -13.93
CA ILE A 183 2.24 -8.51 -14.26
C ILE A 183 3.01 -8.75 -15.57
N ALA A 184 2.69 -7.96 -16.61
CA ALA A 184 3.23 -8.15 -17.95
C ALA A 184 4.75 -7.92 -18.03
N ASP A 185 5.27 -6.91 -17.34
CA ASP A 185 6.70 -6.60 -17.33
C ASP A 185 7.50 -7.32 -16.22
N GLY A 186 6.81 -8.04 -15.34
CA GLY A 186 7.41 -8.86 -14.29
C GLY A 186 7.85 -8.09 -13.05
N THR A 187 7.48 -6.81 -12.93
CA THR A 187 7.78 -5.96 -11.75
C THR A 187 7.28 -6.58 -10.45
N TYR A 188 6.18 -7.33 -10.50
CA TYR A 188 5.63 -8.02 -9.32
C TYR A 188 6.62 -8.93 -8.59
N LYS A 189 7.68 -9.40 -9.26
CA LYS A 189 8.71 -10.26 -8.65
C LYS A 189 9.63 -9.54 -7.68
N LEU A 190 9.57 -8.20 -7.63
CA LEU A 190 10.28 -7.34 -6.69
C LEU A 190 9.36 -6.84 -5.58
N ILE A 191 8.12 -7.32 -5.50
CA ILE A 191 7.12 -6.87 -4.53
C ILE A 191 6.74 -8.08 -3.67
N ASP A 192 7.05 -8.02 -2.38
CA ASP A 192 6.68 -9.07 -1.43
C ASP A 192 5.20 -8.97 -1.05
N GLU A 193 4.68 -7.77 -0.83
CA GLU A 193 3.28 -7.53 -0.46
C GLU A 193 2.72 -6.25 -1.10
N MET A 194 1.46 -6.31 -1.53
CA MET A 194 0.79 -5.18 -2.18
C MET A 194 -0.60 -4.93 -1.58
N PHE A 195 -0.91 -3.68 -1.29
CA PHE A 195 -2.24 -3.19 -0.92
C PHE A 195 -2.78 -2.29 -2.03
N VAL A 196 -4.04 -2.46 -2.41
CA VAL A 196 -4.63 -1.71 -3.54
C VAL A 196 -6.04 -1.24 -3.22
N GLU A 197 -6.27 0.07 -3.27
CA GLU A 197 -7.60 0.67 -3.23
C GLU A 197 -8.21 0.55 -4.62
N ILE A 198 -8.91 -0.56 -4.84
CA ILE A 198 -9.43 -0.87 -6.17
C ILE A 198 -10.73 -0.11 -6.39
N HIS A 199 -10.73 0.85 -7.30
CA HIS A 199 -11.91 1.65 -7.58
C HIS A 199 -12.94 0.87 -8.43
N TYR A 200 -14.18 0.75 -7.95
CA TYR A 200 -15.29 0.12 -8.68
C TYR A 200 -16.65 0.64 -8.22
N ASN A 201 -17.65 0.51 -9.08
CA ASN A 201 -19.03 0.86 -8.77
C ASN A 201 -19.73 -0.26 -8.01
N HIS A 202 -20.21 0.05 -6.81
CA HIS A 202 -21.06 -0.84 -6.03
C HIS A 202 -22.04 -0.03 -5.16
N PRO A 203 -23.29 -0.48 -4.98
CA PRO A 203 -24.27 0.23 -4.15
C PRO A 203 -23.79 0.60 -2.74
N GLU A 204 -22.99 -0.28 -2.12
CA GLU A 204 -22.45 -0.07 -0.76
C GLU A 204 -21.37 1.04 -0.69
N MET A 205 -20.70 1.32 -1.82
CA MET A 205 -19.63 2.32 -1.90
C MET A 205 -20.15 3.71 -2.32
N ARG A 206 -21.43 3.84 -2.69
CA ARG A 206 -22.02 5.12 -3.14
C ARG A 206 -21.95 6.24 -2.11
N LYS A 207 -21.96 5.89 -0.82
CA LYS A 207 -21.79 6.87 0.27
C LYS A 207 -20.41 7.55 0.26
N PHE A 208 -19.45 6.96 -0.47
CA PHE A 208 -18.10 7.48 -0.67
C PHE A 208 -17.91 8.08 -2.08
N GLY A 209 -18.98 8.24 -2.88
CA GLY A 209 -18.88 8.82 -4.22
C GLY A 209 -18.55 7.83 -5.36
N TRP A 210 -18.36 6.55 -5.04
CA TRP A 210 -17.87 5.53 -5.99
C TRP A 210 -18.85 5.14 -7.10
N GLN A 211 -20.05 5.74 -7.15
CA GLN A 211 -20.97 5.58 -8.28
C GLN A 211 -20.41 6.10 -9.61
N MET A 212 -19.35 6.92 -9.56
CA MET A 212 -18.71 7.50 -10.74
C MET A 212 -17.84 6.52 -11.51
N PHE A 213 -17.31 5.49 -10.83
CA PHE A 213 -16.40 4.53 -11.44
C PHE A 213 -17.12 3.63 -12.44
N HIS A 214 -16.38 3.18 -13.45
CA HIS A 214 -16.94 2.42 -14.56
C HIS A 214 -16.78 0.90 -14.40
N LYS A 215 -15.87 0.46 -13.55
CA LYS A 215 -15.61 -0.95 -13.26
C LYS A 215 -16.64 -1.52 -12.29
N SER A 216 -16.93 -2.81 -12.42
CA SER A 216 -17.79 -3.53 -11.49
C SER A 216 -16.97 -4.21 -10.39
N ARG A 217 -17.64 -4.60 -9.30
CA ARG A 217 -17.03 -5.45 -8.26
C ARG A 217 -16.48 -6.77 -8.82
N ASN A 218 -17.09 -7.31 -9.89
CA ASN A 218 -16.60 -8.52 -10.54
C ASN A 218 -15.29 -8.25 -11.30
N ASP A 219 -15.13 -7.08 -11.91
CA ASP A 219 -13.86 -6.69 -12.55
C ASP A 219 -12.75 -6.56 -11.52
N ALA A 220 -13.04 -5.92 -10.37
CA ALA A 220 -12.11 -5.84 -9.25
C ALA A 220 -11.69 -7.23 -8.74
N GLN A 221 -12.66 -8.14 -8.53
CA GLN A 221 -12.37 -9.52 -8.11
C GLN A 221 -11.54 -10.28 -9.16
N ALA A 222 -11.83 -10.09 -10.45
CA ALA A 222 -11.09 -10.72 -11.54
C ALA A 222 -9.63 -10.24 -11.57
N LEU A 223 -9.39 -8.94 -11.34
CA LEU A 223 -8.05 -8.37 -11.27
C LEU A 223 -7.24 -8.96 -10.11
N PHE A 224 -7.80 -9.01 -8.89
CA PHE A 224 -7.10 -9.66 -7.76
C PHE A 224 -6.84 -11.14 -8.01
N THR A 225 -7.80 -11.84 -8.63
CA THR A 225 -7.61 -13.26 -8.97
C THR A 225 -6.44 -13.43 -9.94
N LYS A 226 -6.40 -12.62 -11.00
CA LYS A 226 -5.31 -12.60 -11.99
C LYS A 226 -3.94 -12.29 -11.36
N ALA A 227 -3.88 -11.28 -10.48
CA ALA A 227 -2.65 -10.92 -9.79
C ALA A 227 -2.17 -12.04 -8.86
N ARG A 228 -3.10 -12.64 -8.10
CA ARG A 228 -2.79 -13.78 -7.24
C ARG A 228 -2.32 -14.98 -8.07
N ASP A 229 -2.93 -15.26 -9.23
CA ASP A 229 -2.59 -16.40 -10.13
C ASP A 229 -1.12 -16.41 -10.55
N VAL A 230 -0.48 -15.24 -10.65
CA VAL A 230 0.97 -15.12 -10.94
C VAL A 230 1.86 -15.12 -9.69
N GLY A 231 1.26 -15.28 -8.51
CA GLY A 231 1.94 -15.43 -7.22
C GLY A 231 2.01 -14.17 -6.37
N MET A 232 1.31 -13.09 -6.72
CA MET A 232 1.33 -11.85 -5.92
C MET A 232 0.60 -12.04 -4.59
N TYR A 233 1.22 -11.53 -3.52
CA TYR A 233 0.58 -11.40 -2.21
C TYR A 233 -0.09 -10.02 -2.14
N ILE A 234 -1.36 -9.97 -2.55
CA ILE A 234 -2.08 -8.73 -2.83
C ILE A 234 -3.42 -8.65 -2.08
N HIS A 235 -3.70 -7.50 -1.48
CA HIS A 235 -4.83 -7.23 -0.60
C HIS A 235 -5.61 -5.98 -1.04
N PRO A 236 -6.92 -5.93 -0.78
CA PRO A 236 -7.66 -4.68 -0.86
C PRO A 236 -7.20 -3.70 0.21
N TRP A 237 -6.90 -2.47 -0.19
CA TRP A 237 -6.78 -1.32 0.69
C TRP A 237 -8.18 -0.68 0.85
N PRO A 238 -8.62 -0.38 2.07
CA PRO A 238 -9.96 0.14 2.35
C PRO A 238 -10.10 1.65 2.29
#